data_AF-A0A820SKZ2-F1
#
_entry.id   AF-A0A820SKZ2-F1
#
_cell.length_a   1.000
_cell.length_b   1.000
_cell.length_c   1.000
_cell.angle_alpha   90.00
_cell.angle_beta   90.00
_cell.angle_gamma   90.00
#
_symmetry.space_group_name_H-M   'P 1'
#
loop_
_entity.id
_entity.type
_entity.pdbx_description
1 polymer ?
#
loop_
_entity_poly.entity_id
_entity_poly.type
_entity_poly.pdbx_seq_one_letter_code
_entity_poly.pdbx_strand_id
1 'polypeptide(L)'
;YEEDRLMFTLLMALRIDLRRGKIRHDEFEVLIKGGASLDLNTCPSKPFRWLNDLSWLNLLELSRVKEFHDVIDRLQKNERAFKDWFDKESTDLSSLPETYENLNIFHRFLFARCISPDRTISEARNYIQD
;
A
#
# COMPACT_ATOMS: atom_id res chain seq x y z
N TYR A 1 12.88 -20.88 -0.98
CA TYR A 1 12.42 -21.65 0.20
C TYR A 1 11.82 -20.77 1.28
N GLU A 2 12.53 -19.75 1.81
CA GLU A 2 11.94 -18.83 2.80
C GLU A 2 10.91 -17.85 2.20
N GLU A 3 11.17 -17.30 1.01
CA GLU A 3 10.22 -16.42 0.31
C GLU A 3 8.91 -17.14 -0.04
N ASP A 4 9.01 -18.38 -0.54
CA ASP A 4 7.85 -19.22 -0.86
C ASP A 4 6.99 -19.48 0.40
N ARG A 5 7.63 -19.66 1.55
CA ARG A 5 6.94 -19.87 2.84
C ARG A 5 6.24 -18.59 3.31
N LEU A 6 6.88 -17.43 3.16
CA LEU A 6 6.28 -16.15 3.52
C LEU A 6 5.03 -15.88 2.66
N MET A 7 5.15 -16.04 1.34
CA MET A 7 4.05 -15.82 0.42
C MET A 7 2.87 -16.77 0.70
N PHE A 8 3.14 -18.05 0.96
CA PHE A 8 2.10 -19.01 1.32
C PHE A 8 1.39 -18.60 2.62
N THR A 9 2.15 -18.21 3.65
CA THR A 9 1.61 -17.82 4.95
C THR A 9 0.78 -16.54 4.83
N LEU A 10 1.27 -15.56 4.08
CA LEU A 10 0.55 -14.32 3.77
C LEU A 10 -0.78 -14.60 3.09
N LEU A 11 -0.78 -15.44 2.05
CA LEU A 11 -2.01 -15.81 1.33
C LEU A 11 -3.01 -16.53 2.24
N MET A 12 -2.55 -17.35 3.18
CA MET A 12 -3.43 -17.98 4.18
C MET A 12 -4.03 -16.95 5.13
N ALA A 13 -3.22 -16.03 5.68
CA ALA A 13 -3.69 -14.96 6.56
C ALA A 13 -4.76 -14.09 5.86
N LEU A 14 -4.47 -13.61 4.65
CA LEU A 14 -5.39 -12.81 3.84
C LEU A 14 -6.70 -13.56 3.55
N ARG A 15 -6.64 -14.87 3.24
CA ARG A 15 -7.85 -15.68 3.01
C ARG A 15 -8.70 -15.83 4.27
N ILE A 16 -8.08 -15.95 5.44
CA ILE A 16 -8.80 -16.04 6.71
C ILE A 16 -9.52 -14.71 6.99
N ASP A 17 -8.81 -13.59 6.82
CA ASP A 17 -9.36 -12.26 7.09
C ASP A 17 -10.45 -11.84 6.10
N LEU A 18 -10.32 -12.21 4.83
CA LEU A 18 -11.39 -12.11 3.83
C LEU A 18 -12.64 -12.88 4.27
N ARG A 19 -12.49 -14.13 4.71
CA ARG A 19 -13.62 -14.96 5.18
C ARG A 19 -14.26 -14.40 6.46
N ARG A 20 -13.48 -13.75 7.32
CA ARG A 20 -13.95 -13.09 8.54
C ARG A 20 -14.57 -11.72 8.28
N GLY A 21 -14.47 -11.19 7.07
CA GLY A 21 -14.94 -9.84 6.74
C GLY A 21 -14.09 -8.71 7.32
N LYS A 22 -12.86 -9.00 7.76
CA LYS A 22 -11.90 -7.99 8.21
C LYS A 22 -11.32 -7.17 7.05
N ILE A 23 -11.24 -7.80 5.88
CA ILE A 23 -10.79 -7.19 4.62
C ILE A 23 -11.93 -7.32 3.62
N ARG A 24 -12.22 -6.25 2.87
CA ARG A 24 -13.19 -6.29 1.79
C ARG A 24 -12.56 -6.80 0.50
N HIS A 25 -13.40 -7.35 -0.39
CA HIS A 25 -12.91 -7.93 -1.63
C HIS A 25 -12.25 -6.89 -2.55
N ASP A 26 -12.79 -5.68 -2.62
CA ASP A 26 -12.22 -4.55 -3.38
C ASP A 26 -10.79 -4.23 -2.90
N GLU A 27 -10.57 -4.17 -1.60
CA GLU A 27 -9.25 -3.86 -1.02
C GLU A 27 -8.23 -4.97 -1.32
N PHE A 28 -8.68 -6.22 -1.26
CA PHE A 28 -7.85 -7.37 -1.62
C PHE A 28 -7.51 -7.39 -3.11
N GLU A 29 -8.45 -7.04 -3.99
CA GLU A 29 -8.16 -6.93 -5.41
C GLU A 29 -7.09 -5.87 -5.69
N VAL A 30 -7.16 -4.71 -5.01
CA VAL A 30 -6.12 -3.67 -5.10
C VAL A 30 -4.77 -4.19 -4.60
N LEU A 31 -4.73 -4.97 -3.51
CA LEU A 31 -3.49 -5.57 -3.02
C LEU A 31 -2.82 -6.47 -4.06
N ILE A 32 -3.61 -7.30 -4.76
CA ILE A 32 -3.10 -8.31 -5.70
C ILE A 32 -2.77 -7.69 -7.06
N LYS A 33 -3.67 -6.86 -7.60
CA LYS A 33 -3.56 -6.32 -8.96
C LYS A 33 -2.80 -5.00 -8.99
N GLY A 34 -2.92 -4.18 -7.95
CA GLY A 34 -2.45 -2.80 -7.94
C GLY A 34 -2.98 -2.03 -9.16
N GLY A 35 -2.18 -1.08 -9.64
CA GLY A 35 -2.48 -0.29 -10.84
C GLY A 35 -2.19 -0.99 -12.16
N ALA A 36 -2.02 -2.31 -12.20
CA ALA A 36 -1.61 -3.04 -13.41
C ALA A 36 -2.62 -2.96 -14.57
N SER A 37 -3.89 -2.63 -14.27
CA SER A 37 -4.93 -2.44 -15.28
C SER A 37 -5.06 -0.99 -15.77
N LEU A 38 -4.29 -0.06 -15.22
CA LEU A 38 -4.31 1.35 -15.58
C LEU A 38 -3.27 1.65 -16.67
N ASP A 39 -3.64 2.52 -17.61
CA ASP A 39 -2.71 3.06 -18.61
C ASP A 39 -2.23 4.45 -18.19
N LEU A 40 -0.91 4.59 -18.04
CA LEU A 40 -0.25 5.85 -17.66
C LEU A 40 -0.61 7.02 -18.58
N ASN A 41 -0.85 6.76 -19.87
CA ASN A 41 -1.19 7.81 -20.85
C ASN A 41 -2.63 8.35 -20.68
N THR A 42 -3.48 7.59 -19.99
CA THR A 42 -4.89 7.96 -19.73
C THR A 42 -5.10 8.51 -18.31
N CYS A 43 -4.11 8.33 -17.45
CA CYS A 43 -4.15 8.76 -16.06
C CYS A 43 -3.63 10.19 -15.88
N PRO A 44 -3.97 10.86 -14.76
CA PRO A 44 -3.36 12.14 -14.43
C PRO A 44 -1.83 12.04 -14.39
N SER A 45 -1.16 13.11 -14.81
CA SER A 45 0.31 13.15 -14.80
C SER A 45 0.84 12.98 -13.38
N LYS A 46 1.90 12.18 -13.27
CA LYS A 46 2.59 11.95 -12.01
C LYS A 46 3.11 13.27 -11.42
N PRO A 47 2.77 13.61 -10.17
CA PRO A 47 3.09 14.92 -9.60
C PRO A 47 4.58 15.08 -9.28
N PHE A 48 5.28 13.99 -8.95
CA PHE A 48 6.64 14.05 -8.38
C PHE A 48 7.62 13.10 -9.07
N ARG A 49 8.89 13.52 -9.17
CA ARG A 49 9.94 12.76 -9.87
C ARG A 49 10.48 11.56 -9.07
N TRP A 50 10.41 11.61 -7.74
CA TRP A 50 10.89 10.52 -6.87
C TRP A 50 9.95 9.30 -6.89
N LEU A 51 8.68 9.50 -7.25
CA LEU A 51 7.72 8.43 -7.43
C LEU A 51 7.94 7.77 -8.81
N ASN A 52 8.01 6.44 -8.86
CA ASN A 52 8.05 5.73 -10.15
C ASN A 52 6.64 5.53 -10.73
N ASP A 53 6.56 5.19 -12.01
CA ASP A 53 5.28 5.10 -12.71
C ASP A 53 4.38 3.99 -12.15
N LEU A 54 4.98 2.84 -11.78
CA LEU A 54 4.25 1.74 -11.17
C LEU A 54 3.60 2.14 -9.83
N SER A 55 4.35 2.83 -8.97
CA SER A 55 3.86 3.29 -7.66
C SER A 55 2.80 4.37 -7.82
N TRP A 56 2.93 5.23 -8.84
CA TRP A 56 1.89 6.19 -9.19
C TRP A 56 0.59 5.51 -9.61
N LEU A 57 0.64 4.54 -10.53
CA LEU A 57 -0.54 3.77 -10.93
C LEU A 57 -1.15 3.02 -9.74
N ASN A 58 -0.33 2.43 -8.87
CA ASN A 58 -0.83 1.76 -7.67
C ASN A 58 -1.52 2.72 -6.70
N LEU A 59 -1.03 3.95 -6.54
CA LEU A 59 -1.66 4.97 -5.71
C LEU A 59 -2.98 5.47 -6.29
N LEU A 60 -3.05 5.58 -7.63
CA LEU A 60 -4.31 5.89 -8.31
C LEU A 60 -5.34 4.78 -8.09
N GLU A 61 -4.93 3.51 -8.17
CA GLU A 61 -5.84 2.40 -7.88
C GLU A 61 -6.21 2.36 -6.39
N LEU A 62 -5.26 2.65 -5.50
CA LEU A 62 -5.50 2.75 -4.06
C LEU A 62 -6.54 3.81 -3.72
N SER A 63 -6.61 4.91 -4.48
CA SER A 63 -7.61 5.96 -4.26
C SER A 63 -9.06 5.50 -4.44
N ARG A 64 -9.29 4.31 -5.01
CA ARG A 64 -10.62 3.68 -5.08
C ARG A 64 -11.05 3.02 -3.77
N VAL A 65 -10.11 2.72 -2.88
CA VAL A 65 -10.38 2.18 -1.55
C VAL A 65 -10.89 3.32 -0.66
N LYS A 66 -12.02 3.11 0.03
CA LYS A 66 -12.69 4.16 0.83
C LYS A 66 -11.74 4.84 1.82
N GLU A 67 -10.84 4.07 2.44
CA GLU A 67 -9.88 4.53 3.45
C GLU A 67 -8.79 5.43 2.87
N PHE A 68 -8.61 5.42 1.54
CA PHE A 68 -7.56 6.13 0.82
C PHE A 68 -8.12 7.06 -0.28
N HIS A 69 -9.41 7.36 -0.27
CA HIS A 69 -10.06 8.17 -1.32
C HIS A 69 -9.41 9.56 -1.54
N ASP A 70 -8.76 10.09 -0.50
CA ASP A 70 -8.07 11.39 -0.51
C ASP A 70 -6.54 11.27 -0.58
N VAL A 71 -6.00 10.05 -0.83
CA VAL A 71 -4.54 9.80 -0.83
C VAL A 71 -3.79 10.65 -1.84
N ILE A 72 -4.37 10.89 -3.02
CA ILE A 72 -3.74 11.68 -4.09
C ILE A 72 -3.66 13.15 -3.68
N ASP A 73 -4.76 13.71 -3.19
CA ASP A 73 -4.82 15.10 -2.73
C ASP A 73 -3.86 15.35 -1.57
N ARG A 74 -3.76 14.39 -0.64
CA ARG A 74 -2.85 14.44 0.51
C ARG A 74 -1.39 14.35 0.08
N LEU A 75 -1.08 13.44 -0.84
CA LEU A 75 0.25 13.31 -1.43
C LEU A 75 0.68 14.62 -2.09
N GLN A 76 -0.21 15.27 -2.84
CA GLN A 76 0.07 16.56 -3.48
C GLN A 76 0.24 17.71 -2.46
N LYS A 77 -0.58 17.76 -1.41
CA LYS A 77 -0.52 18.80 -0.38
C LYS A 77 0.67 18.64 0.58
N ASN A 78 1.15 17.42 0.80
CA ASN A 78 2.19 17.12 1.77
C ASN A 78 3.32 16.25 1.18
N GLU A 79 3.84 16.64 0.01
CA GLU A 79 4.92 15.91 -0.68
C GLU A 79 6.05 15.53 0.27
N ARG A 80 6.51 16.49 1.09
CA ARG A 80 7.65 16.31 1.99
C ARG A 80 7.45 15.14 2.95
N ALA A 81 6.28 15.03 3.60
CA ALA A 81 6.05 13.93 4.54
C ALA A 81 6.01 12.56 3.84
N PHE A 82 5.41 12.48 2.65
CA PHE A 82 5.38 11.23 1.88
C PHE A 82 6.76 10.85 1.36
N LYS A 83 7.55 11.84 0.92
CA LYS A 83 8.92 11.62 0.49
C LYS A 83 9.83 11.21 1.65
N ASP A 84 9.75 11.90 2.78
CA ASP A 84 10.50 11.54 3.99
C ASP A 84 10.11 10.13 4.47
N TRP A 85 8.85 9.72 4.33
CA TRP A 85 8.41 8.35 4.61
C TRP A 85 8.94 7.34 3.59
N PHE A 86 8.98 7.71 2.31
CA PHE A 86 9.51 6.86 1.23
C PHE A 86 11.01 6.63 1.36
N ASP A 87 11.77 7.69 1.71
CA ASP A 87 13.23 7.67 1.87
C ASP A 87 13.68 7.03 3.20
N LYS A 88 12.81 6.96 4.22
CA LYS A 88 13.11 6.28 5.49
C LYS A 88 13.20 4.77 5.28
N GLU A 89 14.36 4.20 5.61
CA GLU A 89 14.59 2.75 5.71
C GLU A 89 13.86 2.07 6.88
N SER A 90 12.92 2.74 7.58
CA SER A 90 12.57 2.31 8.93
C SER A 90 11.73 1.04 8.99
N THR A 91 12.25 0.09 9.78
CA THR A 91 11.60 -1.08 10.39
C THR A 91 10.51 -0.73 11.41
N ASP A 92 10.28 0.57 11.69
CA ASP A 92 9.35 1.03 12.73
C ASP A 92 7.93 1.33 12.21
N LEU A 93 6.96 0.80 12.97
CA LEU A 93 5.51 0.88 12.76
C LEU A 93 4.94 2.30 12.83
N SER A 94 5.72 3.30 13.26
CA SER A 94 5.28 4.67 13.54
C SER A 94 5.43 5.66 12.38
N SER A 95 5.83 5.20 11.18
CA SER A 95 6.35 6.13 10.16
C SER A 95 5.33 6.76 9.23
N LEU A 96 4.10 6.25 9.09
CA LEU A 96 3.13 6.80 8.13
C LEU A 96 2.95 8.31 8.28
N PRO A 97 2.77 9.08 7.20
CA PRO A 97 2.45 10.50 7.30
C PRO A 97 1.26 10.65 8.27
N GLU A 98 1.34 11.55 9.27
CA GLU A 98 0.37 11.75 10.39
C GLU A 98 -1.11 11.54 10.01
N THR A 99 -1.42 11.90 8.77
CA THR A 99 -2.64 11.57 8.01
C THR A 99 -3.24 10.17 8.20
N TYR A 100 -2.45 9.12 8.43
CA TYR A 100 -2.91 7.71 8.42
C TYR A 100 -2.66 6.96 9.74
N GLU A 101 -2.54 7.66 10.86
CA GLU A 101 -2.27 7.06 12.17
C GLU A 101 -3.29 5.98 12.59
N ASN A 102 -4.55 6.14 12.19
CA ASN A 102 -5.65 5.23 12.55
C ASN A 102 -5.86 4.07 11.57
N LEU A 103 -4.98 3.88 10.59
CA LEU A 103 -5.07 2.72 9.70
C LEU A 103 -4.78 1.42 10.45
N ASN A 104 -5.62 0.41 10.19
CA ASN A 104 -5.37 -0.94 10.68
C ASN A 104 -4.16 -1.56 9.94
N ILE A 105 -3.64 -2.67 10.47
CA ILE A 105 -2.41 -3.28 9.97
C ILE A 105 -2.52 -3.69 8.50
N PHE A 106 -3.70 -4.14 8.04
CA PHE A 106 -3.93 -4.45 6.63
C PHE A 106 -3.84 -3.21 5.74
N HIS A 107 -4.46 -2.09 6.12
CA HIS A 107 -4.38 -0.85 5.35
C HIS A 107 -2.96 -0.29 5.30
N ARG A 108 -2.20 -0.41 6.40
CA ARG A 108 -0.78 -0.05 6.44
C ARG A 108 0.04 -0.88 5.45
N PHE A 109 -0.20 -2.19 5.45
CA PHE A 109 0.42 -3.11 4.50
C PHE A 109 0.05 -2.78 3.05
N LEU A 110 -1.24 -2.55 2.77
CA LEU A 110 -1.74 -2.19 1.44
C LEU A 110 -1.11 -0.88 0.93
N PHE A 111 -1.05 0.14 1.79
CA PHE A 111 -0.41 1.41 1.45
C PHE A 111 1.05 1.21 1.06
N ALA A 112 1.82 0.52 1.91
CA ALA A 112 3.23 0.25 1.66
C ALA A 112 3.43 -0.51 0.34
N ARG A 113 2.61 -1.53 0.06
CA ARG A 113 2.64 -2.26 -1.21
C ARG A 113 2.44 -1.35 -2.42
N CYS A 114 1.56 -0.35 -2.32
CA CYS A 114 1.27 0.55 -3.43
C CYS A 114 2.40 1.54 -3.71
N ILE A 115 3.00 2.12 -2.68
CA ILE A 115 3.98 3.21 -2.82
C ILE A 115 5.44 2.74 -2.85
N SER A 116 5.79 1.67 -2.14
CA SER A 116 7.17 1.19 -1.99
C SER A 116 7.20 -0.34 -1.97
N PRO A 117 7.35 -0.98 -3.15
CA PRO A 117 7.45 -2.44 -3.25
C PRO A 117 8.51 -3.06 -2.34
N ASP A 118 9.63 -2.37 -2.11
CA ASP A 118 10.73 -2.83 -1.26
C ASP A 118 10.31 -3.00 0.21
N ARG A 119 9.37 -2.19 0.70
CA ARG A 119 8.83 -2.28 2.07
C ARG A 119 7.73 -3.34 2.22
N THR A 120 7.18 -3.84 1.11
CA THR A 120 6.08 -4.82 1.11
C THR A 120 6.39 -6.04 1.94
N ILE A 121 7.61 -6.58 1.84
CA ILE A 121 7.99 -7.82 2.53
C ILE A 121 8.01 -7.62 4.05
N SER A 122 8.49 -6.46 4.51
CA SER A 122 8.52 -6.12 5.93
C SER A 122 7.09 -5.98 6.48
N GLU A 123 6.24 -5.22 5.79
CA GLU A 123 4.86 -5.03 6.23
C GLU A 123 4.01 -6.30 6.12
N ALA A 124 4.29 -7.17 5.15
CA ALA A 124 3.66 -8.48 5.06
C ALA A 124 3.99 -9.35 6.28
N ARG A 125 5.23 -9.30 6.80
CA ARG A 125 5.60 -10.01 8.03
C ARG A 125 4.88 -9.45 9.25
N ASN A 126 4.75 -8.13 9.35
CA ASN A 126 3.99 -7.47 10.41
C ASN A 126 2.52 -7.91 10.39
N TYR A 127 1.92 -7.95 9.20
CA TYR A 127 0.53 -8.39 9.03
C TYR A 127 0.29 -9.85 9.41
N ILE A 128 1.27 -10.75 9.22
CA ILE A 128 1.15 -12.16 9.62
C ILE A 128 1.31 -12.36 11.14
N GLN A 129 1.95 -11.42 11.85
CA GLN A 129 2.21 -11.51 13.29
C GLN A 129 1.05 -11.03 14.18
N ASP A 130 0.05 -10.34 13.61
CA ASP A 130 -1.20 -9.91 14.26
C ASP A 130 -2.26 -11.04 14.30
#